data_AF-A0A364XU50-F1
#
_entry.id   AF-A0A364XU50-F1
#
_cell.length_a   1.000
_cell.length_b   1.000
_cell.length_c   1.000
_cell.angle_alpha   90.00
_cell.angle_beta   90.00
_cell.angle_gamma   90.00
#
_symmetry.space_group_name_H-M   'P 1'
#
loop_
_entity.id
_entity.type
_entity.pdbx_description
1 polymer ?
#
loop_
_entity_poly.entity_id
_entity_poly.type
_entity_poly.pdbx_seq_one_letter_code
_entity_poly.pdbx_strand_id
1 'polypeptide(L)'
;MKGFFLTTAVLFFTALNVSAQIAKDFMVGGGFDLIKTDNDGFLGKGQFATEGHYFVTRQFTLSSGLEVWTDEGVSLSLGARWFPVEEAFVRMRGLIGENDLVIGGGWTKPVNENLRFEAMADFYFEGEFAIRAGLMYVIRRK
;
A
#
# COMPACT_ATOMS: atom_id res chain seq x y z
N MET A 1 14.83 -0.36 44.47
CA MET A 1 15.25 -1.31 43.40
C MET A 1 14.17 -1.67 42.38
N LYS A 2 12.86 -1.43 42.63
CA LYS A 2 11.78 -1.75 41.66
C LYS A 2 11.63 -0.75 40.50
N GLY A 3 12.06 0.50 40.67
CA GLY A 3 11.95 1.55 39.63
C GLY A 3 12.96 1.44 38.49
N PHE A 4 14.12 0.82 38.73
CA PHE A 4 15.20 0.69 37.73
C PHE A 4 14.86 -0.34 36.64
N PHE A 5 14.16 -1.42 36.99
CA PHE A 5 13.70 -2.41 36.01
C PHE A 5 12.63 -1.86 35.07
N LEU A 6 11.74 -1.00 35.56
CA LEU A 6 10.69 -0.38 34.75
C LEU A 6 11.28 0.64 33.77
N THR A 7 12.30 1.40 34.18
CA THR A 7 12.97 2.36 33.30
C THR A 7 13.80 1.68 32.21
N THR A 8 14.49 0.58 32.54
CA THR A 8 15.24 -0.22 31.54
C THR A 8 14.30 -0.91 30.53
N ALA A 9 13.12 -1.37 30.97
CA ALA A 9 12.13 -1.97 30.07
C ALA A 9 11.52 -0.95 29.09
N VAL A 10 11.28 0.29 29.52
CA VAL A 10 10.78 1.38 28.66
C VAL A 10 11.84 1.79 27.64
N LEU A 11 13.12 1.87 28.04
CA LEU A 11 14.24 2.18 27.12
C LEU A 11 14.49 1.09 26.07
N PHE A 12 14.18 -0.17 26.38
CA PHE A 12 14.30 -1.28 25.43
C PHE A 12 13.19 -1.27 24.36
N PHE A 13 12.00 -0.78 24.70
CA PHE A 13 10.89 -0.65 23.74
C PHE A 13 11.02 0.55 22.80
N THR A 14 11.79 1.58 23.17
CA THR A 14 12.05 2.74 22.29
C THR A 14 13.21 2.54 21.31
N ALA A 15 13.94 1.42 21.42
CA ALA A 15 15.11 1.13 20.57
C ALA A 15 14.77 0.34 19.29
N LEU A 16 13.50 -0.06 19.11
CA LEU A 16 13.03 -0.77 17.93
C LEU A 16 12.28 0.22 17.04
N ASN A 17 12.70 0.31 15.77
CA ASN A 17 12.17 1.16 14.69
C ASN A 17 12.86 2.53 14.52
N VAL A 18 14.19 2.51 14.32
CA VAL A 18 14.84 3.51 13.47
C VAL A 18 15.10 2.85 12.11
N SER A 19 14.04 2.60 11.34
CA SER A 19 14.18 2.21 9.93
C SER A 19 14.11 3.44 9.06
N ALA A 20 15.27 4.12 8.98
CA ALA A 20 15.72 4.95 7.85
C ALA A 20 14.62 5.54 6.94
N GLN A 21 13.88 6.51 7.43
CA GLN A 21 13.77 7.86 6.84
C GLN A 21 13.91 7.93 5.30
N ILE A 22 12.84 7.61 4.58
CA ILE A 22 12.78 7.68 3.10
C ILE A 22 12.06 8.96 2.66
N ALA A 23 12.80 9.94 2.16
CA ALA A 23 12.26 11.07 1.41
C ALA A 23 12.92 11.06 0.02
N LYS A 24 12.12 11.14 -1.06
CA LYS A 24 12.54 11.16 -2.49
C LYS A 24 12.85 9.80 -3.15
N ASP A 25 12.45 8.68 -2.56
CA ASP A 25 12.55 7.39 -3.25
C ASP A 25 11.33 7.13 -4.15
N PHE A 26 11.51 6.17 -5.05
CA PHE A 26 10.43 5.60 -5.84
C PHE A 26 10.10 4.20 -5.31
N MET A 27 8.84 3.82 -5.33
CA MET A 27 8.44 2.42 -5.16
C MET A 27 7.73 1.97 -6.42
N VAL A 28 7.99 0.73 -6.83
CA VAL A 28 7.27 0.09 -7.91
C VAL A 28 6.88 -1.30 -7.47
N GLY A 29 5.70 -1.75 -7.83
CA GLY A 29 5.27 -3.07 -7.42
C GLY A 29 3.95 -3.46 -8.01
N GLY A 30 3.41 -4.55 -7.50
CA GLY A 30 2.13 -5.04 -7.92
C GLY A 30 1.48 -5.92 -6.88
N GLY A 31 0.20 -6.13 -7.06
CA GLY A 31 -0.63 -6.93 -6.18
C GLY A 31 -1.78 -7.56 -6.94
N PHE A 32 -2.43 -8.49 -6.26
CA PHE A 32 -3.59 -9.19 -6.78
C PHE A 32 -4.68 -9.19 -5.72
N ASP A 33 -5.92 -9.17 -6.18
CA ASP A 33 -7.08 -9.18 -5.29
C ASP A 33 -7.27 -10.58 -4.72
N LEU A 34 -7.34 -10.64 -3.39
CA LEU A 34 -7.65 -11.85 -2.65
C LEU A 34 -9.16 -12.04 -2.53
N ILE A 35 -9.87 -10.94 -2.33
CA ILE A 35 -11.33 -10.90 -2.15
C ILE A 35 -11.84 -9.65 -2.85
N LYS A 36 -12.91 -9.78 -3.64
CA LYS A 36 -13.68 -8.67 -4.19
C LYS A 36 -15.16 -8.99 -4.09
N THR A 37 -15.98 -8.04 -3.66
CA THR A 37 -17.40 -8.28 -3.32
C THR A 37 -18.29 -8.55 -4.55
N ASP A 38 -17.88 -8.10 -5.73
CA ASP A 38 -18.56 -8.29 -7.02
C ASP A 38 -18.15 -9.59 -7.74
N ASN A 39 -17.37 -10.45 -7.09
CA ASN A 39 -16.80 -11.65 -7.71
C ASN A 39 -17.82 -12.81 -7.70
N ASP A 40 -18.36 -13.13 -8.87
CA ASP A 40 -19.29 -14.25 -9.10
C ASP A 40 -18.61 -15.64 -9.12
N GLY A 41 -17.56 -15.86 -8.32
CA GLY A 41 -16.88 -17.16 -8.21
C GLY A 41 -15.50 -17.14 -7.56
N PHE A 42 -14.86 -18.30 -7.41
CA PHE A 42 -13.45 -18.37 -6.97
C PHE A 42 -12.55 -18.05 -8.18
N LEU A 43 -11.87 -16.90 -8.15
CA LEU A 43 -10.95 -16.40 -9.20
C LEU A 43 -11.58 -15.97 -10.55
N GLY A 44 -12.90 -15.81 -10.65
CA GLY A 44 -13.55 -15.36 -11.90
C GLY A 44 -13.13 -13.93 -12.29
N LYS A 45 -13.14 -13.01 -11.33
CA LYS A 45 -12.69 -11.62 -11.50
C LYS A 45 -11.32 -11.39 -10.88
N GLY A 46 -10.31 -12.08 -11.41
CA GLY A 46 -8.92 -11.81 -11.04
C GLY A 46 -8.53 -10.40 -11.45
N GLN A 47 -8.16 -9.57 -10.48
CA GLN A 47 -7.65 -8.22 -10.69
C GLN A 47 -6.18 -8.18 -10.30
N PHE A 48 -5.34 -7.88 -11.28
CA PHE A 48 -3.91 -7.65 -11.09
C PHE A 48 -3.64 -6.16 -11.21
N ALA A 49 -2.90 -5.61 -10.26
CA ALA A 49 -2.52 -4.21 -10.29
C ALA A 49 -1.01 -4.06 -10.26
N THR A 50 -0.51 -3.13 -11.06
CA THR A 50 0.87 -2.64 -10.99
C THR A 50 0.83 -1.17 -10.64
N GLU A 51 1.67 -0.74 -9.70
CA GLU A 51 1.67 0.64 -9.24
C GLU A 51 3.10 1.13 -9.04
N GLY A 52 3.35 2.35 -9.50
CA GLY A 52 4.48 3.18 -9.16
C GLY A 52 4.06 4.26 -8.15
N HIS A 53 4.95 4.55 -7.21
CA HIS A 53 4.77 5.56 -6.16
C HIS A 53 5.99 6.46 -6.11
N TYR A 54 5.77 7.76 -6.04
CA TYR A 54 6.80 8.76 -5.83
C TYR A 54 6.55 9.50 -4.52
N PHE A 55 7.52 9.48 -3.60
CA PHE A 55 7.43 10.20 -2.34
C PHE A 55 7.64 11.71 -2.55
N VAL A 56 6.55 12.48 -2.46
CA VAL A 56 6.60 13.95 -2.45
C VAL A 56 7.12 14.45 -1.09
N THR A 57 6.66 13.80 -0.02
CA THR A 57 7.17 13.98 1.35
C THR A 57 7.37 12.61 1.98
N ARG A 58 7.93 12.55 3.20
CA ARG A 58 8.07 11.28 3.94
C ARG A 58 6.74 10.59 4.23
N GLN A 59 5.66 11.34 4.28
CA GLN A 59 4.33 10.84 4.62
C GLN A 59 3.38 10.85 3.44
N PHE A 60 3.80 11.31 2.25
CA PHE A 60 2.89 11.50 1.13
C PHE A 60 3.51 11.03 -0.18
N THR A 61 2.81 10.13 -0.86
CA THR A 61 3.19 9.67 -2.20
C THR A 61 2.14 10.05 -3.22
N LEU A 62 2.59 10.31 -4.44
CA LEU A 62 1.74 10.25 -5.63
C LEU A 62 1.90 8.89 -6.26
N SER A 63 0.80 8.31 -6.74
CA SER A 63 0.77 6.97 -7.32
C SER A 63 0.21 7.00 -8.73
N SER A 64 0.79 6.19 -9.61
CA SER A 64 0.22 5.86 -10.91
C SER A 64 0.35 4.36 -11.14
N GLY A 65 -0.62 3.75 -11.81
CA GLY A 65 -0.62 2.31 -11.98
C GLY A 65 -1.59 1.82 -13.02
N LEU A 66 -1.47 0.57 -13.40
CA LEU A 66 -2.40 -0.12 -14.28
C LEU A 66 -3.09 -1.21 -13.50
N GLU A 67 -4.41 -1.26 -13.60
CA GLU A 67 -5.23 -2.36 -13.11
C GLU A 67 -5.72 -3.16 -14.31
N VAL A 68 -5.49 -4.46 -14.29
CA VAL A 68 -5.89 -5.40 -15.34
C VAL A 68 -6.96 -6.31 -14.75
N TRP A 69 -8.14 -6.23 -15.32
CA TRP A 69 -9.31 -7.01 -14.94
C TRP A 69 -9.54 -8.08 -16.01
N THR A 70 -9.77 -9.30 -15.57
CA THR A 70 -9.91 -10.44 -16.50
C THR A 70 -11.09 -10.27 -17.46
N ASP A 71 -12.17 -9.60 -17.01
CA ASP A 71 -13.42 -9.44 -17.77
C ASP A 71 -13.60 -8.05 -18.41
N GLU A 72 -12.98 -7.01 -17.86
CA GLU A 72 -13.26 -5.60 -18.17
C GLU A 72 -12.07 -4.86 -18.81
N GLY A 73 -10.89 -5.49 -18.88
CA GLY A 73 -9.73 -4.96 -19.62
C GLY A 73 -8.73 -4.22 -18.74
N VAL A 74 -8.15 -3.12 -19.23
CA VAL A 74 -7.05 -2.40 -18.56
C VAL A 74 -7.50 -0.99 -18.20
N SER A 75 -7.43 -0.66 -16.91
CA SER A 75 -7.73 0.66 -16.37
C SER A 75 -6.48 1.35 -15.84
N LEU A 76 -6.34 2.65 -16.14
CA LEU A 76 -5.29 3.49 -15.58
C LEU A 76 -5.73 4.03 -14.22
N SER A 77 -4.92 3.80 -13.20
CA SER A 77 -5.12 4.33 -11.85
C SER A 77 -4.15 5.47 -11.57
N LEU A 78 -4.67 6.58 -11.04
CA LEU A 78 -3.89 7.72 -10.55
C LEU A 78 -4.35 8.08 -9.15
N GLY A 79 -3.44 8.44 -8.26
CA GLY A 79 -3.83 8.72 -6.89
C GLY A 79 -2.71 9.18 -5.99
N ALA A 80 -2.95 9.07 -4.69
CA ALA A 80 -1.99 9.40 -3.67
C ALA A 80 -2.15 8.49 -2.45
N ARG A 81 -1.07 8.39 -1.66
CA ARG A 81 -1.09 7.74 -0.34
C ARG A 81 -0.57 8.69 0.72
N TRP A 82 -1.21 8.64 1.88
CA TRP A 82 -0.75 9.31 3.09
C TRP A 82 -0.40 8.27 4.15
N PHE A 83 0.78 8.39 4.74
CA PHE A 83 1.34 7.49 5.74
C PHE A 83 1.29 8.17 7.12
N PRO A 84 0.22 7.97 7.91
CA PRO A 84 0.17 8.47 9.28
C PRO A 84 1.26 7.85 10.16
N VAL A 85 1.65 6.60 9.86
CA VAL A 85 2.77 5.87 10.48
C VAL A 85 3.56 5.13 9.39
N GLU A 86 4.76 4.63 9.68
CA GLU A 86 5.66 4.07 8.65
C GLU A 86 5.11 2.78 8.02
N GLU A 87 4.31 2.01 8.77
CA GLU A 87 3.78 0.71 8.35
C GLU A 87 2.33 0.79 7.85
N ALA A 88 1.66 1.92 7.92
CA ALA A 88 0.26 2.02 7.50
C ALA A 88 0.02 3.26 6.63
N PHE A 89 -0.87 3.13 5.67
CA PHE A 89 -1.25 4.20 4.77
C PHE A 89 -2.74 4.25 4.54
N VAL A 90 -3.23 5.45 4.26
CA VAL A 90 -4.51 5.72 3.63
C VAL A 90 -4.24 6.10 2.19
N ARG A 91 -5.08 5.66 1.26
CA ARG A 91 -4.92 5.95 -0.16
C ARG A 91 -6.23 6.45 -0.77
N MET A 92 -6.07 7.23 -1.82
CA MET A 92 -7.17 7.65 -2.68
C MET A 92 -6.71 7.55 -4.13
N ARG A 93 -7.56 7.03 -5.00
CA ARG A 93 -7.28 6.86 -6.44
C ARG A 93 -8.50 7.19 -7.28
N GLY A 94 -8.28 7.69 -8.48
CA GLY A 94 -9.24 7.65 -9.57
C GLY A 94 -8.84 6.59 -10.59
N LEU A 95 -9.82 5.87 -11.12
CA LEU A 95 -9.70 4.89 -12.19
C LEU A 95 -10.24 5.54 -13.47
N ILE A 96 -9.37 5.80 -14.45
CA ILE A 96 -9.74 6.56 -15.65
C ILE A 96 -10.46 5.68 -16.69
N GLY A 97 -10.21 4.36 -16.70
CA GLY A 97 -10.93 3.44 -17.59
C GLY A 97 -12.38 3.23 -17.16
N GLU A 98 -12.58 3.08 -15.86
CA GLU A 98 -13.87 2.75 -15.23
C GLU A 98 -14.62 4.01 -14.75
N ASN A 99 -13.94 5.16 -14.72
CA ASN A 99 -14.45 6.42 -14.20
C ASN A 99 -14.95 6.34 -12.75
N ASP A 100 -14.27 5.54 -11.91
CA ASP A 100 -14.59 5.39 -10.49
C ASP A 100 -13.52 6.02 -9.58
N LEU A 101 -13.92 6.34 -8.36
CA LEU A 101 -13.06 6.82 -7.29
C LEU A 101 -12.95 5.76 -6.20
N VAL A 102 -11.73 5.51 -5.75
CA VAL A 102 -11.41 4.50 -4.75
C VAL A 102 -10.77 5.17 -3.55
N ILE A 103 -11.26 4.85 -2.35
CA ILE A 103 -10.61 5.20 -1.09
C ILE A 103 -10.27 3.92 -0.34
N GLY A 104 -9.09 3.89 0.26
CA GLY A 104 -8.63 2.67 0.90
C GLY A 104 -7.60 2.91 1.97
N GLY A 105 -7.21 1.81 2.61
CA GLY A 105 -6.17 1.79 3.61
C GLY A 105 -5.36 0.52 3.48
N GLY A 106 -4.11 0.57 3.89
CA GLY A 106 -3.25 -0.58 3.82
C GLY A 106 -2.14 -0.55 4.85
N TRP A 107 -1.51 -1.70 4.95
CA TRP A 107 -0.36 -1.95 5.79
C TRP A 107 0.79 -2.44 4.93
N THR A 108 2.00 -1.97 5.25
CA THR A 108 3.24 -2.31 4.57
C THR A 108 4.26 -2.82 5.57
N LYS A 109 4.95 -3.90 5.22
CA LYS A 109 6.02 -4.47 6.05
C LYS A 109 7.28 -4.72 5.22
N PRO A 110 8.45 -4.19 5.63
CA PRO A 110 9.70 -4.50 4.97
C PRO A 110 10.04 -5.99 5.14
N VAL A 111 10.29 -6.66 4.02
CA VAL A 111 10.81 -8.04 3.95
C VAL A 111 12.34 -7.99 3.94
N ASN A 112 12.91 -7.01 3.24
CA ASN A 112 14.33 -6.69 3.26
C ASN A 112 14.53 -5.18 3.00
N GLU A 113 15.75 -4.74 2.69
CA GLU A 113 16.06 -3.31 2.48
C GLU A 113 15.30 -2.68 1.31
N ASN A 114 14.97 -3.44 0.26
CA ASN A 114 14.32 -2.92 -0.93
C ASN A 114 12.91 -3.48 -1.12
N LEU A 115 12.59 -4.65 -0.57
CA LEU A 115 11.32 -5.32 -0.79
C LEU A 115 10.40 -5.13 0.41
N ARG A 116 9.15 -4.76 0.13
CA ARG A 116 8.07 -4.61 1.11
C ARG A 116 6.89 -5.46 0.69
N PHE A 117 6.25 -6.08 1.64
CA PHE A 117 4.94 -6.69 1.47
C PHE A 117 3.86 -5.66 1.78
N GLU A 118 2.79 -5.63 0.99
CA GLU A 118 1.63 -4.79 1.24
C GLU A 118 0.35 -5.63 1.30
N ALA A 119 -0.50 -5.29 2.26
CA ALA A 119 -1.89 -5.72 2.28
C ALA A 119 -2.76 -4.47 2.36
N MET A 120 -3.82 -4.40 1.58
CA MET A 120 -4.67 -3.21 1.50
C MET A 120 -6.12 -3.60 1.28
N ALA A 121 -7.00 -2.69 1.67
CA ALA A 121 -8.43 -2.80 1.54
C ALA A 121 -8.95 -1.50 0.90
N ASP A 122 -9.67 -1.65 -0.21
CA ASP A 122 -10.10 -0.57 -1.07
C ASP A 122 -11.64 -0.59 -1.19
N PHE A 123 -12.25 0.56 -0.97
CA PHE A 123 -13.68 0.82 -1.15
C PHE A 123 -13.86 1.66 -2.42
N TYR A 124 -14.66 1.13 -3.33
CA TYR A 124 -15.03 1.73 -4.60
C TYR A 124 -16.32 2.51 -4.37
N PHE A 125 -16.42 3.71 -4.94
CA PHE A 125 -17.60 4.56 -4.72
C PHE A 125 -18.85 4.00 -5.39
N GLU A 126 -18.69 3.13 -6.39
CA GLU A 126 -19.76 2.32 -6.97
C GLU A 126 -20.32 1.25 -6.01
N GLY A 127 -19.72 1.06 -4.83
CA GLY A 127 -20.23 0.23 -3.74
C GLY A 127 -19.48 -1.09 -3.55
N GLU A 128 -18.40 -1.31 -4.28
CA GLU A 128 -17.59 -2.52 -4.20
C GLU A 128 -16.49 -2.40 -3.13
N PHE A 129 -16.04 -3.55 -2.65
CA PHE A 129 -14.94 -3.66 -1.70
C PHE A 129 -13.95 -4.72 -2.16
N ALA A 130 -12.66 -4.40 -2.07
CA ALA A 130 -11.58 -5.30 -2.43
C ALA A 130 -10.55 -5.40 -1.31
N ILE A 131 -10.00 -6.60 -1.10
CA ILE A 131 -8.80 -6.84 -0.30
C ILE A 131 -7.71 -7.33 -1.25
N ARG A 132 -6.58 -6.63 -1.24
CA ARG A 132 -5.42 -6.89 -2.09
C ARG A 132 -4.18 -7.18 -1.27
N ALA A 133 -3.36 -8.10 -1.76
CA ALA A 133 -2.01 -8.30 -1.27
C ALA A 133 -1.00 -8.16 -2.41
N GLY A 134 0.20 -7.68 -2.08
CA GLY A 134 1.21 -7.39 -3.09
C GLY A 134 2.60 -7.20 -2.52
N LEU A 135 3.51 -6.90 -3.44
CA LEU A 135 4.91 -6.60 -3.14
C LEU A 135 5.30 -5.27 -3.77
N MET A 136 6.08 -4.48 -3.04
CA MET A 136 6.64 -3.22 -3.50
C MET A 136 8.16 -3.28 -3.42
N TYR A 137 8.83 -2.84 -4.48
CA TYR A 137 10.27 -2.67 -4.56
C TYR A 137 10.62 -1.19 -4.47
N VAL A 138 11.44 -0.85 -3.48
CA VAL A 138 11.94 0.51 -3.20
C VAL A 138 13.22 0.73 -4.01
N ILE A 139 13.15 1.67 -4.93
CA ILE A 139 14.29 2.16 -5.71
C ILE A 139 14.87 3.36 -4.96
N ARG A 140 15.99 3.11 -4.28
CA ARG A 140 16.73 4.14 -3.55
C ARG A 140 17.68 4.86 -4.49
N ARG A 141 17.60 6.19 -4.54
CA ARG A 141 18.64 6.99 -5.21
C ARG A 141 19.80 7.17 -4.25
N LYS A 142 21.01 6.78 -4.67
CA LYS A 142 22.26 7.08 -3.96
C LYS A 142 22.61 8.56 -4.08
#